data_AF-A0A0J6XMF7-F1
#
_entry.id   AF-A0A0J6XMF7-F1
#
_cell.length_a   1.000
_cell.length_b   1.000
_cell.length_c   1.000
_cell.angle_alpha   90.00
_cell.angle_beta   90.00
_cell.angle_gamma   90.00
#
_symmetry.space_group_name_H-M   'P 1'
#
loop_
_entity.id
_entity.type
_entity.pdbx_description
1 polymer ?
#
loop_
_entity_poly.entity_id
_entity_poly.type
_entity_poly.pdbx_seq_one_letter_code
_entity_poly.pdbx_strand_id
1 'polypeptide(L)' 'MDDGWPVRRAAERFQVSHTTAARWAARYRTLGVAGMSDRSSRPHRQPRRTAAAVEEHVLRLRREHRIGPLRL' A
#
# COMPACT_ATOMS: atom_id res chain seq x y z
N MET A 1 10.67 -22.59 4.85
CA MET A 1 9.99 -23.03 6.09
C MET A 1 8.53 -23.20 5.73
N ASP A 2 8.18 -24.40 5.27
CA ASP A 2 6.82 -24.78 4.92
C ASP A 2 6.30 -25.68 6.03
N ASP A 3 6.08 -25.12 7.22
CA ASP A 3 5.59 -25.88 8.37
C ASP A 3 4.14 -26.41 8.15
N GLY A 4 3.56 -26.20 6.96
CA GLY A 4 2.22 -26.65 6.60
C GLY A 4 1.10 -25.95 7.36
N TRP A 5 1.38 -24.80 7.98
CA TRP A 5 0.41 -24.13 8.85
C TRP A 5 -0.82 -23.69 8.06
N PRO A 6 -2.04 -24.00 8.55
CA PRO A 6 -3.25 -23.40 8.01
C PRO A 6 -3.17 -21.87 8.06
N VAL A 7 -3.65 -21.20 7.01
CA VAL A 7 -3.55 -19.73 6.86
C VAL A 7 -4.10 -18.98 8.09
N ARG A 8 -5.14 -19.49 8.74
CA ARG A 8 -5.71 -18.90 9.96
C ARG A 8 -4.73 -18.93 11.14
N ARG A 9 -4.04 -20.05 11.34
CA ARG A 9 -3.04 -20.23 12.40
C ARG A 9 -1.83 -19.32 12.18
N ALA A 10 -1.40 -19.17 10.93
CA ALA A 10 -0.37 -18.20 10.57
C ALA A 10 -0.85 -16.75 10.81
N ALA A 11 -2.06 -16.41 10.37
CA ALA A 11 -2.64 -15.08 10.56
C ALA A 11 -2.71 -14.67 12.03
N GLU A 12 -3.15 -15.57 12.91
CA GLU A 12 -3.14 -15.37 14.38
C GLU A 12 -1.71 -15.13 14.89
N ARG A 13 -0.73 -15.95 14.48
CA ARG A 13 0.67 -15.78 14.92
C ARG A 13 1.28 -14.44 14.52
N PHE A 14 0.89 -13.90 13.37
CA PHE A 14 1.36 -12.63 12.84
C PHE A 14 0.43 -11.45 13.13
N GLN A 15 -0.65 -11.66 13.91
CA GLN A 15 -1.61 -10.63 14.31
C GLN A 15 -2.22 -9.89 13.10
N VAL A 16 -2.51 -10.62 12.03
CA VAL A 16 -3.17 -10.09 10.82
C VAL A 16 -4.49 -10.82 10.57
N SER A 17 -5.36 -10.23 9.75
CA SER A 17 -6.55 -10.95 9.30
C SER A 17 -6.16 -12.15 8.42
N HIS A 18 -6.96 -13.22 8.47
CA HIS A 18 -6.76 -14.39 7.61
C HIS A 18 -6.81 -14.03 6.12
N THR A 19 -7.63 -13.04 5.73
CA THR A 19 -7.69 -12.53 4.34
C THR A 19 -6.38 -11.84 3.92
N THR A 20 -5.73 -11.12 4.83
CA THR A 20 -4.42 -10.49 4.59
C THR A 20 -3.34 -11.55 4.42
N ALA A 21 -3.29 -12.53 5.33
CA ALA A 21 -2.34 -13.64 5.25
C ALA A 21 -2.53 -14.46 3.95
N ALA A 22 -3.78 -14.75 3.56
CA ALA A 22 -4.08 -15.44 2.30
C ALA A 22 -3.56 -14.66 1.08
N ARG A 23 -3.78 -13.34 1.05
CA ARG A 23 -3.30 -12.46 -0.04
C ARG A 23 -1.77 -12.42 -0.11
N TRP A 24 -1.09 -12.33 1.02
CA TRP A 24 0.38 -12.38 1.06
C TRP A 24 0.91 -13.73 0.59
N ALA A 25 0.32 -14.83 1.05
CA ALA A 25 0.71 -16.18 0.64
C ALA A 25 0.51 -16.41 -0.86
N ALA A 26 -0.63 -15.98 -1.43
CA ALA A 26 -0.87 -16.06 -2.87
C ALA A 26 0.13 -15.22 -3.68
N ARG A 27 0.45 -14.01 -3.21
CA ARG A 27 1.44 -13.14 -3.84
C ARG A 27 2.85 -13.74 -3.77
N TYR A 28 3.24 -14.33 -2.66
CA TYR A 28 4.53 -14.99 -2.51
C TYR A 28 4.66 -16.19 -3.44
N ARG A 29 3.62 -17.05 -3.52
CA ARG A 29 3.62 -18.19 -4.45
C ARG A 29 3.74 -17.80 -5.92
N THR A 30 3.21 -16.64 -6.29
CA THR A 30 3.21 -16.17 -7.70
C THR A 30 4.46 -15.41 -8.08
N LEU A 31 5.02 -14.61 -7.16
CA LEU A 31 6.05 -13.62 -7.47
C LEU A 31 7.32 -13.81 -6.63
N GLY A 32 7.35 -14.82 -5.76
CA GLY A 32 8.44 -15.09 -4.85
C GLY A 32 8.74 -13.93 -3.90
N VAL A 33 10.00 -13.83 -3.49
CA VAL A 33 10.50 -12.76 -2.62
C VAL A 33 10.30 -11.38 -3.23
N ALA A 34 10.45 -11.23 -4.56
CA ALA A 34 10.20 -9.98 -5.27
C ALA A 34 8.73 -9.50 -5.14
N GLY A 35 7.81 -10.42 -4.85
CA GLY A 35 6.42 -10.12 -4.55
C GLY A 35 6.19 -9.37 -3.24
N MET A 36 7.11 -9.47 -2.29
CA MET A 36 6.95 -8.94 -0.93
C MET A 36 7.49 -7.52 -0.73
N SER A 37 8.18 -6.96 -1.73
CA SER A 37 8.59 -5.56 -1.71
C SER A 37 7.37 -4.63 -1.73
N ASP A 38 7.49 -3.49 -1.06
CA ASP A 38 6.44 -2.48 -1.06
C ASP A 38 6.13 -1.99 -2.47
N ARG A 39 4.84 -2.04 -2.81
CA ARG A 39 4.33 -1.52 -4.07
C ARG A 39 3.63 -0.21 -3.81
N SER A 40 3.75 0.70 -4.75
CA SER A 40 2.93 1.89 -4.74
C SER A 40 1.45 1.49 -4.76
N SER A 41 0.68 1.96 -3.78
CA SER A 41 -0.79 1.87 -3.82
C SER A 41 -1.41 2.84 -4.84
N ARG A 42 -0.59 3.59 -5.58
CA ARG A 42 -1.06 4.52 -6.62
C ARG A 42 -1.68 3.73 -7.77
N PRO A 43 -2.84 4.17 -8.31
CA PRO A 43 -3.39 3.62 -9.53
C PRO A 43 -2.38 3.65 -10.69
N HIS A 44 -2.33 2.57 -11.49
CA HIS A 44 -1.47 2.48 -12.67
C HIS A 44 -1.79 3.56 -13.72
N ARG A 45 -3.06 3.99 -13.82
CA ARG A 45 -3.50 5.01 -14.75
C ARG A 45 -4.33 6.06 -14.04
N GLN A 46 -3.97 7.32 -14.24
CA GLN A 46 -4.66 8.49 -13.70
C GLN A 46 -4.86 9.51 -14.82
N PRO A 47 -5.89 9.35 -15.68
CA PRO A 47 -6.06 10.20 -16.86
C PRO A 47 -6.38 11.66 -16.50
N ARG A 48 -6.90 11.90 -15.29
CA ARG A 48 -7.18 13.23 -14.74
C ARG A 48 -6.15 13.66 -13.69
N ARG A 49 -4.91 13.16 -13.81
CA ARG A 49 -3.83 13.57 -12.90
C ARG A 49 -3.60 15.07 -13.04
N THR A 50 -3.57 15.78 -11.92
CA THR A 50 -3.26 17.20 -11.86
C THR A 50 -1.89 17.47 -12.50
N ALA A 51 -1.80 18.52 -13.31
CA ALA A 51 -0.53 18.90 -13.93
C ALA A 51 0.53 19.20 -12.85
N ALA A 52 1.79 18.81 -13.09
CA ALA A 52 2.86 18.94 -12.11
C ALA A 52 3.05 20.38 -11.59
N ALA A 53 2.92 21.38 -12.48
CA ALA A 53 3.00 22.80 -12.09
C ALA A 53 1.90 23.21 -11.10
N VAL A 54 0.68 22.67 -11.26
CA VAL A 54 -0.43 22.93 -10.33
C VAL A 54 -0.20 22.18 -9.01
N GLU A 55 0.28 20.93 -9.06
CA GLU A 55 0.68 20.18 -7.85
C GLU A 55 1.73 20.97 -7.03
N GLU A 56 2.77 21.48 -7.70
CA GLU A 56 3.83 22.28 -7.07
C GLU A 56 3.30 23.58 -6.47
N HIS A 57 2.44 24.29 -7.19
CA HIS A 57 1.81 25.52 -6.69
C HIS A 57 0.99 25.27 -5.42
N VAL A 58 0.19 24.19 -5.39
CA VAL A 58 -0.59 23.81 -4.20
C VAL A 58 0.32 23.43 -3.04
N LEU A 59 1.39 22.67 -3.27
CA LEU A 59 2.33 22.28 -2.21
C LEU A 59 3.07 23.49 -1.64
N ARG A 60 3.45 24.46 -2.48
CA ARG A 60 4.06 25.72 -2.05
C ARG A 60 3.11 26.50 -1.14
N LEU A 61 1.87 26.72 -1.58
CA LEU A 61 0.86 27.41 -0.77
C LEU A 61 0.59 26.71 0.56
N ARG A 62 0.50 25.37 0.57
CA ARG A 62 0.33 24.61 1.83
C ARG A 62 1.48 24.84 2.81
N ARG A 63 2.72 24.93 2.33
CA ARG A 63 3.89 25.23 3.18
C ARG A 63 3.86 26.66 3.69
N GLU A 64 3.66 27.64 2.81
CA GLU A 64 3.65 29.07 3.15
C GLU A 64 2.57 29.40 4.18
N HIS A 65 1.37 28.84 4.00
CA HIS A 65 0.22 29.11 4.88
C HIS A 65 0.06 28.09 6.02
N ARG A 66 0.97 27.11 6.15
CA ARG A 66 0.91 26.01 7.12
C ARG A 66 -0.44 25.26 7.14
N ILE A 67 -1.00 25.01 5.95
CA ILE A 67 -2.27 24.30 5.77
C ILE A 67 -2.00 22.79 5.79
N GLY A 68 -2.41 22.13 6.87
CA GLY A 68 -2.39 20.68 7.00
C GLY A 68 -3.50 19.99 6.18
N PRO A 69 -3.51 18.64 6.14
CA PRO A 69 -4.62 17.90 5.55
C PRO A 69 -5.93 18.30 6.21
N LEU A 70 -6.94 18.65 5.40
CA LEU A 70 -8.28 18.96 5.87
C LEU A 70 -8.84 17.70 6.53
N ARG A 71 -9.19 17.81 7.81
CA ARG A 71 -9.96 16.77 8.52
C ARG A 71 -11.42 17.02 8.20
N LEU A 72 -11.98 16.19 7.31
CA LEU A 72 -13.41 16.11 7.01
C LEU A 72 -14.00 14.92 7.75
#